data_AF-A0A2R6GY96-F1
#
_entry.id   AF-A0A2R6GY96-F1
#
_cell.length_a   1.000
_cell.length_b   1.000
_cell.length_c   1.000
_cell.angle_alpha   90.00
_cell.angle_beta   90.00
_cell.angle_gamma   90.00
#
_symmetry.space_group_name_H-M   'P 1'
#
loop_
_entity.id
_entity.type
_entity.pdbx_description
1 polymer ?
#
loop_
_entity_poly.entity_id
_entity_poly.type
_entity_poly.pdbx_seq_one_letter_code
_entity_poly.pdbx_strand_id
1 'polypeptide(L)'
;MSGDHDQFRFSDDGELEEPDDDEDNEAQTNDFGEEMPYWQTAGGFRRDVIVSALQSAIRRSDEEVASFCAFELVRSGVGYETQLWNRLVLICVEDLVAGNEAIEHVLRYEDLAKNRWEDSEWQRRLCAIAAALVAARARSSRATTHANGYFSNTMEDRAQAKQDDDHEPLYEPPVTEDDLSIGGQLDVTIDKHTRPGAGHHNRGWHQFRVHGARIGPEPETDLGEKYWRRVLRYDAPEYAYREPEESFSEYEIDHAVEPTPEDDPWRCEFDEDADLEEFDNEE
;
A
#
# COMPACT_ATOMS: atom_id res chain seq x y z
N MET A 1 12.54 14.44 -1.76
CA MET A 1 12.74 15.85 -2.16
C MET A 1 13.49 15.79 -3.48
N SER A 2 12.81 16.05 -4.60
CA SER A 2 13.45 16.05 -5.92
C SER A 2 14.48 17.17 -5.93
N GLY A 3 15.74 16.85 -6.20
CA GLY A 3 16.77 17.87 -6.40
C GLY A 3 16.38 18.77 -7.56
N ASP A 4 16.60 20.06 -7.38
CA ASP A 4 16.25 21.17 -8.29
C ASP A 4 17.12 21.18 -9.58
N HIS A 5 17.66 20.02 -9.97
CA HIS A 5 18.59 19.82 -11.08
C HIS A 5 17.93 19.19 -12.33
N ASP A 6 16.69 18.70 -12.21
CA ASP A 6 15.96 18.01 -13.30
C ASP A 6 15.01 18.92 -14.12
N GLN A 7 15.13 20.26 -14.01
CA GLN A 7 14.24 21.19 -14.73
C GLN A 7 15.02 22.06 -15.71
N PHE A 8 14.53 22.14 -16.94
CA PHE A 8 14.96 23.14 -17.93
C PHE A 8 14.81 24.55 -17.36
N ARG A 9 15.89 25.32 -17.39
CA ARG A 9 15.91 26.72 -16.95
C ARG A 9 16.05 27.64 -18.14
N PHE A 10 15.63 28.88 -17.96
CA PHE A 10 15.96 29.94 -18.90
C PHE A 10 17.00 30.82 -18.23
N SER A 11 18.08 31.10 -18.94
CA SER A 11 19.11 32.04 -18.52
C SER A 11 18.57 33.48 -18.49
N ASP A 12 19.29 34.40 -17.84
CA ASP A 12 18.90 35.81 -17.74
C ASP A 12 18.83 36.54 -19.10
N ASP A 13 19.39 35.94 -20.16
CA ASP A 13 19.31 36.37 -21.56
C ASP A 13 18.23 35.64 -22.39
N GLY A 14 17.47 34.74 -21.77
CA GLY A 14 16.29 34.10 -22.36
C GLY A 14 16.60 32.91 -23.28
N GLU A 15 17.80 32.36 -23.22
CA GLU A 15 18.12 31.08 -23.85
C GLU A 15 17.74 29.92 -22.92
N LEU A 16 17.38 28.79 -23.54
CA LEU A 16 16.96 27.59 -22.82
C LEU A 16 18.22 26.85 -22.36
N GLU A 17 18.51 26.90 -21.07
CA GLU A 17 19.56 26.10 -20.44
C GLU A 17 19.02 24.68 -20.26
N GLU A 18 19.56 23.75 -21.07
CA GLU A 18 19.39 22.33 -20.83
C GLU A 18 20.09 21.97 -19.50
N PRO A 19 19.54 21.02 -18.72
CA PRO A 19 20.17 20.60 -17.48
C PRO A 19 21.62 20.15 -17.73
N ASP A 20 22.55 20.65 -16.92
CA ASP A 20 23.96 20.25 -16.93
C ASP A 20 24.08 18.74 -16.64
N ASP A 21 24.02 17.91 -17.68
CA ASP A 21 24.39 16.48 -17.67
C ASP A 21 25.92 16.28 -17.85
N ASP A 22 26.70 17.37 -17.76
CA ASP A 22 28.10 17.43 -18.18
C ASP A 22 29.15 17.28 -17.05
N GLU A 23 28.77 16.72 -15.90
CA GLU A 23 29.74 16.29 -14.87
C GLU A 23 29.95 14.76 -14.89
N ASP A 24 30.43 14.22 -16.02
CA ASP A 24 31.28 13.01 -16.16
C ASP A 24 31.28 12.47 -17.62
N ASN A 25 31.42 13.35 -18.61
CA ASN A 25 31.40 12.96 -20.03
C ASN A 25 32.79 12.53 -20.54
N GLU A 26 33.55 11.77 -19.75
CA GLU A 26 34.54 10.87 -20.36
C GLU A 26 33.73 9.79 -21.07
N ALA A 27 33.79 9.75 -22.40
CA ALA A 27 33.09 8.76 -23.21
C ALA A 27 33.34 7.35 -22.64
N GLN A 28 32.35 6.84 -21.91
CA GLN A 28 32.48 5.59 -21.19
C GLN A 28 32.65 4.48 -22.23
N THR A 29 33.61 3.59 -22.01
CA THR A 29 33.84 2.46 -22.92
C THR A 29 33.16 1.21 -22.38
N ASN A 30 32.62 0.41 -23.28
CA ASN A 30 32.10 -0.91 -22.93
C ASN A 30 33.26 -1.91 -22.71
N ASP A 31 32.95 -3.13 -22.29
CA ASP A 31 33.94 -4.18 -22.02
C ASP A 31 34.76 -4.57 -23.27
N PHE A 32 34.34 -4.14 -24.46
CA PHE A 32 35.00 -4.40 -25.75
C PHE A 32 35.88 -3.23 -26.21
N GLY A 33 35.97 -2.15 -25.42
CA GLY A 33 36.74 -0.95 -25.74
C GLY A 33 36.08 -0.05 -26.78
N GLU A 34 34.79 -0.23 -27.03
CA GLU A 34 33.98 0.62 -27.90
C GLU A 34 33.31 1.71 -27.06
N GLU A 35 33.00 2.86 -27.67
CA GLU A 35 32.18 3.89 -27.05
C GLU A 35 30.83 3.30 -26.63
N MET A 36 30.44 3.50 -25.37
CA MET A 36 29.21 2.95 -24.80
C MET A 36 28.08 3.99 -24.87
N PRO A 37 27.13 3.86 -25.80
CA PRO A 37 26.01 4.78 -25.86
C PRO A 37 25.05 4.55 -24.67
N TYR A 38 24.27 5.58 -24.31
CA TYR A 38 23.37 5.58 -23.15
C TYR A 38 22.33 4.42 -23.09
N TRP A 39 22.06 3.77 -24.23
CA TRP A 39 21.10 2.68 -24.37
C TRP A 39 21.75 1.30 -24.23
N GLN A 40 23.08 1.23 -24.08
CA GLN A 40 23.86 0.00 -23.99
C GLN A 40 24.53 -0.14 -22.63
N THR A 41 24.52 -1.33 -22.04
CA THR A 41 25.25 -1.63 -20.80
C THR A 41 26.73 -1.92 -21.09
N ALA A 42 27.56 -1.97 -20.04
CA ALA A 42 28.99 -2.23 -20.18
C ALA A 42 29.31 -3.56 -20.88
N GLY A 43 28.47 -4.58 -20.72
CA GLY A 43 28.59 -5.88 -21.40
C GLY A 43 28.00 -5.93 -22.80
N GLY A 44 27.58 -4.78 -23.35
CA GLY A 44 27.07 -4.67 -24.71
C GLY A 44 25.58 -4.95 -24.88
N PHE A 45 24.81 -5.10 -23.79
CA PHE A 45 23.38 -5.41 -23.87
C PHE A 45 22.52 -4.16 -24.01
N ARG A 46 21.32 -4.31 -24.58
CA ARG A 46 20.30 -3.26 -24.57
C ARG A 46 19.83 -2.99 -23.13
N ARG A 47 20.05 -1.77 -22.64
CA ARG A 47 19.72 -1.33 -21.27
C ARG A 47 18.27 -1.59 -20.90
N ASP A 48 17.34 -1.16 -21.75
CA ASP A 48 15.89 -1.36 -21.58
C ASP A 48 15.49 -2.84 -21.53
N VAL A 49 16.16 -3.67 -22.33
CA VAL A 49 15.94 -5.13 -22.33
C VAL A 49 16.48 -5.77 -21.05
N ILE A 50 17.64 -5.37 -20.54
CA ILE A 50 18.18 -5.87 -19.26
C ILE A 50 17.26 -5.50 -18.09
N VAL A 51 16.75 -4.27 -18.06
CA VAL A 51 15.79 -3.83 -17.03
C VAL A 51 14.49 -4.64 -17.10
N SER A 52 13.98 -4.90 -18.30
CA SER A 52 12.79 -5.73 -18.51
C SER A 52 13.03 -7.20 -18.13
N ALA A 53 14.22 -7.73 -18.46
CA ALA A 53 14.63 -9.08 -18.10
C ALA A 53 14.76 -9.25 -16.59
N LEU A 54 15.33 -8.26 -15.87
CA LEU A 54 15.38 -8.26 -14.40
C LEU A 54 13.99 -8.42 -13.78
N GLN A 55 13.03 -7.58 -14.20
CA GLN A 55 11.66 -7.64 -13.69
C GLN A 55 10.98 -8.98 -14.01
N SER A 56 11.13 -9.45 -15.25
CA SER A 56 10.57 -10.73 -15.68
C SER A 56 11.17 -11.91 -14.94
N ALA A 57 12.48 -11.89 -14.68
CA ALA A 57 13.20 -12.93 -13.95
C ALA A 57 12.74 -12.99 -12.49
N ILE A 58 12.64 -11.84 -11.80
CA ILE A 58 12.15 -11.79 -10.41
C ILE A 58 10.70 -12.29 -10.32
N ARG A 59 9.81 -11.84 -11.21
CA ARG A 59 8.42 -12.32 -11.28
C ARG A 59 8.31 -13.84 -11.50
N ARG A 60 9.32 -14.44 -12.13
CA ARG A 60 9.40 -15.88 -12.44
C ARG A 60 10.30 -16.65 -11.48
N SER A 61 10.79 -16.00 -10.42
CA SER A 61 11.74 -16.56 -9.44
C SER A 61 13.01 -17.15 -10.08
N ASP A 62 13.49 -16.55 -11.18
CA ASP A 62 14.73 -16.91 -11.83
C ASP A 62 15.90 -16.13 -11.19
N GLU A 63 16.54 -16.75 -10.19
CA GLU A 63 17.64 -16.16 -9.43
C GLU A 63 18.87 -15.83 -10.29
N GLU A 64 19.18 -16.68 -11.27
CA GLU A 64 20.41 -16.54 -12.07
C GLU A 64 20.27 -15.35 -13.02
N VAL A 65 19.17 -15.29 -13.78
CA VAL A 65 18.92 -14.17 -14.70
C VAL A 65 18.74 -12.87 -13.92
N ALA A 66 18.02 -12.87 -12.79
CA ALA A 66 17.84 -11.69 -11.97
C ALA A 66 19.19 -11.16 -11.44
N SER A 67 20.04 -12.05 -10.92
CA SER A 67 21.37 -11.70 -10.40
C SER A 67 22.27 -11.12 -11.49
N PHE A 68 22.28 -11.72 -12.67
CA PHE A 68 23.04 -11.22 -13.80
C PHE A 68 22.57 -9.82 -14.22
N CYS A 69 21.26 -9.61 -14.37
CA CYS A 69 20.74 -8.29 -14.77
C CYS A 69 21.10 -7.21 -13.75
N ALA A 70 21.02 -7.50 -12.45
CA ALA A 70 21.41 -6.55 -11.41
C ALA A 70 22.92 -6.26 -11.40
N PHE A 71 23.75 -7.30 -11.52
CA PHE A 71 25.20 -7.16 -11.70
C PHE A 71 25.55 -6.28 -12.90
N GLU A 72 24.86 -6.48 -14.02
CA GLU A 72 25.09 -5.76 -15.26
C GLU A 72 24.71 -4.29 -15.15
N LEU A 73 23.58 -3.98 -14.54
CA LEU A 73 23.13 -2.60 -14.36
C LEU A 73 24.04 -1.81 -13.40
N VAL A 74 24.35 -2.35 -12.22
CA VAL A 74 25.12 -1.62 -11.21
C VAL A 74 26.55 -1.29 -11.68
N ARG A 75 27.16 -2.16 -12.49
CA ARG A 75 28.52 -1.93 -13.01
C ARG A 75 28.56 -1.03 -14.25
N SER A 76 27.41 -0.73 -14.86
CA SER A 76 27.34 0.05 -16.10
C SER A 76 27.37 1.56 -15.87
N GLY A 77 27.38 2.01 -14.61
CA GLY A 77 27.50 3.43 -14.25
C GLY A 77 26.35 3.94 -13.39
N VAL A 78 26.49 5.17 -12.88
CA VAL A 78 25.59 5.76 -11.87
C VAL A 78 24.13 5.82 -12.34
N GLY A 79 23.89 6.20 -13.61
CA GLY A 79 22.54 6.24 -14.18
C GLY A 79 21.88 4.86 -14.27
N TYR A 80 22.66 3.80 -14.51
CA TYR A 80 22.16 2.42 -14.58
C TYR A 80 21.89 1.86 -13.20
N GLU A 81 22.76 2.15 -12.23
CA GLU A 81 22.55 1.79 -10.84
C GLU A 81 21.30 2.47 -10.25
N THR A 82 21.11 3.76 -10.50
CA THR A 82 19.90 4.47 -10.07
C THR A 82 18.65 3.82 -10.66
N GLN A 83 18.69 3.43 -11.94
CA GLN A 83 17.58 2.73 -12.56
C GLN A 83 17.35 1.34 -11.97
N LEU A 84 18.41 0.58 -11.63
CA LEU A 84 18.32 -0.71 -10.97
C LEU A 84 17.55 -0.60 -9.65
N TRP A 85 17.97 0.31 -8.76
CA TRP A 85 17.38 0.45 -7.43
C TRP A 85 15.91 0.88 -7.51
N ASN A 86 15.60 1.90 -8.33
CA ASN A 86 14.23 2.33 -8.58
C ASN A 86 13.36 1.18 -9.12
N ARG A 87 13.93 0.36 -10.02
CA ARG A 87 13.22 -0.78 -10.60
C ARG A 87 12.99 -1.88 -9.57
N LEU A 88 13.96 -2.21 -8.73
CA LEU A 88 13.80 -3.24 -7.68
C LEU A 88 12.71 -2.87 -6.68
N VAL A 89 12.63 -1.60 -6.25
CA VAL A 89 11.55 -1.12 -5.38
C VAL A 89 10.19 -1.28 -6.06
N LEU A 90 10.07 -0.88 -7.33
CA LEU A 90 8.83 -1.06 -8.09
C LEU A 90 8.44 -2.54 -8.22
N ILE A 91 9.39 -3.42 -8.54
CA ILE A 91 9.17 -4.87 -8.63
C ILE A 91 8.65 -5.42 -7.30
N CYS A 92 9.18 -4.97 -6.16
CA CYS A 92 8.70 -5.41 -4.86
C CYS A 92 7.22 -5.08 -4.59
N VAL A 93 6.68 -4.02 -5.22
CA VAL A 93 5.27 -3.62 -5.07
C VAL A 93 4.39 -4.24 -6.16
N GLU A 94 4.91 -4.35 -7.39
CA GLU A 94 4.16 -4.80 -8.57
C GLU A 94 4.07 -6.33 -8.67
N ASP A 95 5.17 -7.02 -8.35
CA ASP A 95 5.41 -8.42 -8.75
C ASP A 95 5.61 -9.39 -7.59
N LEU A 96 5.58 -8.89 -6.35
CA LEU A 96 5.65 -9.68 -5.12
C LEU A 96 4.36 -9.55 -4.31
N VAL A 97 4.11 -10.51 -3.41
CA VAL A 97 2.97 -10.45 -2.47
C VAL A 97 3.03 -9.19 -1.61
N ALA A 98 1.87 -8.56 -1.36
CA ALA A 98 1.78 -7.44 -0.43
C ALA A 98 2.28 -7.86 0.96
N GLY A 99 3.03 -6.98 1.62
CA GLY A 99 3.69 -7.29 2.90
C GLY A 99 4.94 -8.16 2.78
N ASN A 100 5.56 -8.26 1.59
CA ASN A 100 6.84 -8.95 1.45
C ASN A 100 7.98 -8.21 2.17
N GLU A 101 8.90 -8.96 2.79
CA GLU A 101 10.10 -8.43 3.46
C GLU A 101 11.22 -8.03 2.48
N ALA A 102 11.13 -8.44 1.20
CA ALA A 102 12.18 -8.19 0.22
C ALA A 102 12.41 -6.69 -0.02
N ILE A 103 11.37 -5.86 0.06
CA ILE A 103 11.49 -4.40 -0.10
C ILE A 103 12.44 -3.77 0.93
N GLU A 104 12.39 -4.22 2.19
CA GLU A 104 13.26 -3.71 3.25
C GLU A 104 14.73 -4.07 3.00
N HIS A 105 14.96 -5.30 2.53
CA HIS A 105 16.30 -5.74 2.13
C HIS A 105 16.83 -4.96 0.93
N VAL A 106 16.01 -4.75 -0.11
CA VAL A 106 16.38 -3.94 -1.29
C VAL A 106 16.80 -2.54 -0.86
N LEU A 107 15.99 -1.85 -0.05
CA LEU A 107 16.30 -0.51 0.44
C LEU A 107 17.57 -0.49 1.29
N ARG A 108 17.78 -1.52 2.13
CA ARG A 108 19.00 -1.64 2.93
C ARG A 108 20.24 -1.88 2.07
N TYR A 109 20.15 -2.72 1.04
CA TYR A 109 21.27 -2.97 0.14
C TYR A 109 21.60 -1.75 -0.72
N GLU A 110 20.59 -0.98 -1.14
CA GLU A 110 20.78 0.30 -1.81
C GLU A 110 21.55 1.28 -0.91
N ASP A 111 21.10 1.47 0.33
CA ASP A 111 21.76 2.35 1.30
C ASP A 111 23.22 1.92 1.55
N LEU A 112 23.46 0.63 1.71
CA LEU A 112 24.81 0.11 1.87
C LEU A 112 25.68 0.36 0.63
N ALA A 113 25.13 0.18 -0.58
CA ALA A 113 25.84 0.42 -1.83
C ALA A 113 26.19 1.90 -2.02
N LYS A 114 25.22 2.79 -1.76
CA LYS A 114 25.34 4.23 -2.04
C LYS A 114 26.06 5.01 -0.94
N ASN A 115 25.98 4.58 0.32
CA ASN A 115 26.49 5.37 1.45
C ASN A 115 27.66 4.70 2.17
N ARG A 116 27.60 3.38 2.38
CA ARG A 116 28.66 2.67 3.13
C ARG A 116 29.80 2.20 2.25
N TRP A 117 29.50 1.86 1.00
CA TRP A 117 30.42 1.24 0.06
C TRP A 117 30.50 2.00 -1.27
N GLU A 118 30.25 3.32 -1.25
CA GLU A 118 30.25 4.19 -2.43
C GLU A 118 31.52 4.00 -3.29
N ASP A 119 32.68 3.95 -2.63
CA ASP A 119 34.01 3.81 -3.24
C ASP A 119 34.37 2.37 -3.65
N SER A 120 33.48 1.41 -3.45
CA SER A 120 33.83 -0.01 -3.51
C SER A 120 32.95 -0.80 -4.46
N GLU A 121 33.39 -0.89 -5.71
CA GLU A 121 32.67 -1.57 -6.81
C GLU A 121 32.30 -3.02 -6.51
N TRP A 122 33.16 -3.77 -5.82
CA TRP A 122 32.87 -5.16 -5.50
C TRP A 122 31.69 -5.29 -4.52
N GLN A 123 31.70 -4.52 -3.43
CA GLN A 123 30.64 -4.52 -2.44
C GLN A 123 29.32 -3.97 -3.00
N ARG A 124 29.39 -2.92 -3.84
CA ARG A 124 28.22 -2.39 -4.55
C ARG A 124 27.58 -3.45 -5.45
N ARG A 125 28.39 -4.20 -6.19
CA ARG A 125 27.91 -5.35 -6.99
C ARG A 125 27.27 -6.43 -6.13
N LEU A 126 27.86 -6.74 -4.97
CA LEU A 126 27.25 -7.70 -4.04
C LEU A 126 25.90 -7.23 -3.51
N CYS A 127 25.74 -5.94 -3.18
CA CYS A 127 24.45 -5.36 -2.80
C CYS A 127 23.40 -5.57 -3.90
N ALA A 128 23.72 -5.20 -5.13
CA ALA A 128 22.81 -5.33 -6.27
C ALA A 128 22.38 -6.79 -6.50
N ILE A 129 23.34 -7.73 -6.49
CA ILE A 129 23.06 -9.16 -6.64
C ILE A 129 22.21 -9.67 -5.47
N ALA A 130 22.56 -9.31 -4.23
CA ALA A 130 21.81 -9.72 -3.05
C ALA A 130 20.35 -9.21 -3.08
N ALA A 131 20.16 -7.97 -3.53
CA ALA A 131 18.84 -7.36 -3.70
C ALA A 131 18.00 -8.08 -4.77
N ALA A 132 18.60 -8.47 -5.90
CA ALA A 132 17.91 -9.26 -6.91
C ALA A 132 17.57 -10.68 -6.42
N LEU A 133 18.48 -11.32 -5.69
CA LEU A 133 18.26 -12.65 -5.11
C LEU A 133 17.13 -12.67 -4.09
N VAL A 134 17.10 -11.72 -3.15
CA VAL A 134 16.03 -11.66 -2.14
C VAL A 134 14.68 -11.39 -2.79
N ALA A 135 14.63 -10.53 -3.82
CA ALA A 135 13.43 -10.26 -4.57
C ALA A 135 12.97 -11.50 -5.37
N ALA A 136 13.87 -12.20 -6.06
CA ALA A 136 13.54 -13.41 -6.83
C ALA A 136 13.06 -14.58 -5.95
N ARG A 137 13.54 -14.66 -4.71
CA ARG A 137 13.14 -15.69 -3.72
C ARG A 137 11.80 -15.39 -3.04
N ALA A 138 11.39 -14.13 -3.02
CA ALA A 138 10.12 -13.75 -2.43
C ALA A 138 8.94 -14.30 -3.24
N ARG A 139 7.83 -14.58 -2.56
CA ARG A 139 6.62 -15.09 -3.21
C ARG A 139 6.09 -14.05 -4.20
N SER A 140 6.06 -14.41 -5.48
CA SER A 140 5.50 -13.55 -6.52
C SER A 140 3.99 -13.40 -6.39
N SER A 141 3.49 -12.21 -6.67
CA SER A 141 2.07 -11.90 -6.82
C SER A 141 1.93 -10.64 -7.64
N ARG A 142 0.88 -10.56 -8.45
CA ARG A 142 0.52 -9.35 -9.19
C ARG A 142 -0.80 -8.76 -8.72
N ALA A 143 -1.27 -9.14 -7.54
CA ALA A 143 -2.57 -8.73 -7.00
C ALA A 143 -2.71 -7.20 -6.97
N THR A 144 -1.69 -6.46 -6.53
CA THR A 144 -1.68 -4.99 -6.53
C THR A 144 -1.92 -4.41 -7.93
N THR A 145 -1.19 -4.91 -8.93
CA THR A 145 -1.30 -4.45 -10.32
C THR A 145 -2.63 -4.83 -10.95
N HIS A 146 -3.09 -6.06 -10.71
CA HIS A 146 -4.38 -6.52 -11.21
C HIS A 146 -5.54 -5.75 -10.56
N ALA A 147 -5.47 -5.45 -9.26
CA ALA A 147 -6.44 -4.63 -8.57
C ALA A 147 -6.51 -3.22 -9.15
N ASN A 148 -5.35 -2.56 -9.36
CA ASN A 148 -5.32 -1.25 -10.01
C ASN A 148 -5.97 -1.31 -11.40
N GLY A 149 -5.60 -2.29 -12.23
CA GLY A 149 -6.19 -2.44 -13.57
C GLY A 149 -7.69 -2.70 -13.51
N TYR A 150 -8.16 -3.58 -12.61
CA TYR A 150 -9.57 -3.88 -12.43
C TYR A 150 -10.35 -2.63 -12.02
N PHE A 151 -9.93 -1.95 -10.95
CA PHE A 151 -10.65 -0.80 -10.42
C PHE A 151 -10.62 0.39 -11.37
N SER A 152 -9.47 0.72 -11.97
CA SER A 152 -9.39 1.82 -12.95
C SER A 152 -10.32 1.60 -14.13
N ASN A 153 -10.28 0.42 -14.75
CA ASN A 153 -11.13 0.10 -15.89
C ASN A 153 -12.62 0.08 -15.49
N THR A 154 -12.96 -0.46 -14.32
CA THR A 154 -14.34 -0.49 -13.81
C THR A 154 -14.90 0.93 -13.65
N MET A 155 -14.10 1.85 -13.09
CA MET A 155 -14.54 3.23 -12.90
C MET A 155 -14.65 4.01 -14.21
N GLU A 156 -13.76 3.80 -15.17
CA GLU A 156 -13.87 4.37 -16.51
C GLU A 156 -15.12 3.88 -17.24
N ASP A 157 -15.39 2.57 -17.18
CA ASP A 157 -16.55 1.93 -17.80
C ASP A 157 -17.87 2.43 -17.19
N ARG A 158 -17.92 2.58 -15.87
CA ARG A 158 -19.07 3.15 -15.15
C ARG A 158 -19.30 4.61 -15.49
N ALA A 159 -18.24 5.39 -15.71
CA ALA A 159 -18.35 6.78 -16.15
C ALA A 159 -18.90 6.89 -17.58
N GLN A 160 -18.59 5.91 -18.44
CA GLN A 160 -19.15 5.80 -19.79
C GLN A 160 -20.63 5.42 -19.75
N ALA A 161 -21.02 4.45 -18.91
CA ALA A 161 -22.42 4.03 -18.73
C ALA A 161 -23.34 5.20 -18.31
N LYS A 162 -22.79 6.17 -17.58
CA LYS A 162 -23.56 7.37 -17.18
C LYS A 162 -23.80 8.36 -18.33
N GLN A 163 -23.04 8.27 -19.41
CA GLN A 163 -23.13 9.16 -20.58
C GLN A 163 -23.91 8.53 -21.73
N ASP A 164 -24.01 7.20 -21.75
CA ASP A 164 -24.63 6.42 -22.80
C ASP A 164 -25.65 5.45 -22.18
N ASP A 165 -26.94 5.78 -22.31
CA ASP A 165 -28.03 5.02 -21.71
C ASP A 165 -28.14 3.57 -22.24
N ASP A 166 -27.49 3.25 -23.37
CA ASP A 166 -27.44 1.90 -23.95
C ASP A 166 -26.20 1.09 -23.48
N HIS A 167 -25.35 1.65 -22.61
CA HIS A 167 -24.13 1.02 -22.11
C HIS A 167 -24.25 0.64 -20.63
N GLU A 168 -24.27 -0.67 -20.35
CA GLU A 168 -24.15 -1.20 -18.99
C GLU A 168 -22.69 -1.52 -18.67
N PRO A 169 -22.18 -1.13 -17.47
CA PRO A 169 -20.81 -1.43 -17.10
C PRO A 169 -20.62 -2.94 -16.94
N LEU A 170 -19.44 -3.45 -17.30
CA LEU A 170 -19.13 -4.88 -17.25
C LEU A 170 -19.07 -5.39 -15.80
N TYR A 171 -18.62 -4.55 -14.87
CA TYR A 171 -18.54 -4.83 -13.44
C TYR A 171 -18.95 -3.60 -12.64
N GLU A 172 -19.39 -3.81 -11.41
CA GLU A 172 -19.56 -2.74 -10.41
C GLU A 172 -18.40 -2.76 -9.42
N PRO A 173 -18.03 -1.62 -8.81
CA PRO A 173 -17.07 -1.59 -7.73
C PRO A 173 -17.57 -2.44 -6.55
N PRO A 174 -16.66 -2.92 -5.68
CA PRO A 174 -17.03 -3.74 -4.52
C PRO A 174 -17.85 -2.98 -3.46
N VAL A 175 -18.14 -1.69 -3.67
CA VAL A 175 -18.89 -0.82 -2.77
C VAL A 175 -19.81 0.07 -3.62
N THR A 176 -21.10 0.06 -3.33
CA THR A 176 -22.11 0.90 -3.98
C THR A 176 -22.55 2.07 -3.08
N GLU A 177 -23.33 3.00 -3.64
CA GLU A 177 -23.93 4.09 -2.88
C GLU A 177 -24.98 3.59 -1.88
N ASP A 178 -25.72 2.53 -2.24
CA ASP A 178 -26.71 1.89 -1.37
C ASP A 178 -26.01 1.20 -0.20
N ASP A 179 -24.87 0.54 -0.42
CA ASP A 179 -24.08 -0.07 0.67
C ASP A 179 -23.60 0.97 1.68
N LEU A 180 -23.23 2.17 1.20
CA LEU A 180 -22.77 3.31 1.99
C LEU A 180 -23.90 4.20 2.52
N SER A 181 -25.15 3.73 2.45
CA SER A 181 -26.32 4.42 2.95
C SER A 181 -26.79 3.84 4.29
N ILE A 182 -27.67 4.57 5.00
CA ILE A 182 -28.24 4.06 6.25
C ILE A 182 -29.05 2.79 5.97
N GLY A 183 -28.73 1.72 6.69
CA GLY A 183 -29.30 0.39 6.49
C GLY A 183 -28.71 -0.39 5.32
N GLY A 184 -27.69 0.15 4.64
CA GLY A 184 -26.86 -0.57 3.68
C GLY A 184 -25.89 -1.54 4.35
N GLN A 185 -25.19 -2.36 3.56
CA GLN A 185 -24.25 -3.35 4.10
C GLN A 185 -23.10 -2.72 4.90
N LEU A 186 -22.65 -1.51 4.52
CA LEU A 186 -21.54 -0.79 5.16
C LEU A 186 -22.05 0.27 6.15
N ASP A 187 -23.29 0.16 6.61
CA ASP A 187 -23.96 1.14 7.47
C ASP A 187 -23.18 1.50 8.73
N VAL A 188 -22.44 0.54 9.31
CA VAL A 188 -21.59 0.75 10.50
C VAL A 188 -20.50 1.80 10.29
N THR A 189 -20.13 2.09 9.03
CA THR A 189 -19.15 3.14 8.68
C THR A 189 -19.72 4.55 8.82
N ILE A 190 -21.06 4.69 8.84
CA ILE A 190 -21.76 5.96 9.00
C ILE A 190 -21.85 6.27 10.50
N ASP A 191 -20.72 6.68 11.07
CA ASP A 191 -20.54 6.90 12.51
C ASP A 191 -20.30 8.38 12.86
N LYS A 192 -19.87 8.65 14.10
CA LYS A 192 -19.50 9.99 14.59
C LYS A 192 -18.43 10.72 13.79
N HIS A 193 -17.61 10.02 13.00
CA HIS A 193 -16.57 10.64 12.16
C HIS A 193 -17.11 11.08 10.81
N THR A 194 -18.30 10.62 10.44
CA THR A 194 -18.96 11.01 9.20
C THR A 194 -19.98 12.12 9.45
N ARG A 195 -20.10 13.04 8.50
CA ARG A 195 -21.13 14.09 8.56
C ARG A 195 -22.56 13.50 8.59
N PRO A 196 -22.91 12.50 7.76
CA PRO A 196 -24.23 11.86 7.85
C PRO A 196 -24.47 11.21 9.21
N GLY A 197 -23.50 10.47 9.74
CA GLY A 197 -23.65 9.79 11.04
C GLY A 197 -23.83 10.77 12.20
N ALA A 198 -22.83 11.61 12.46
CA ALA A 198 -22.89 12.57 13.58
C ALA A 198 -24.00 13.63 13.41
N GLY A 199 -24.18 14.13 12.18
CA GLY A 199 -24.98 15.33 11.93
C GLY A 199 -26.42 15.08 11.51
N HIS A 200 -26.73 13.96 10.85
CA HIS A 200 -28.07 13.69 10.30
C HIS A 200 -28.76 12.48 10.94
N HIS A 201 -27.99 11.53 11.48
CA HIS A 201 -28.52 10.28 12.05
C HIS A 201 -28.27 10.12 13.56
N ASN A 202 -27.70 11.14 14.21
CA ASN A 202 -27.40 11.15 15.65
C ASN A 202 -26.55 9.93 16.11
N ARG A 203 -25.69 9.42 15.22
CA ARG A 203 -24.77 8.32 15.52
C ARG A 203 -23.51 8.88 16.17
N GLY A 204 -23.49 8.81 17.49
CA GLY A 204 -22.44 9.34 18.35
C GLY A 204 -21.30 8.37 18.62
N TRP A 205 -20.63 8.56 19.76
CA TRP A 205 -19.58 7.65 20.20
C TRP A 205 -20.10 6.26 20.52
N HIS A 206 -21.35 6.13 20.97
CA HIS A 206 -22.01 4.87 21.23
C HIS A 206 -21.99 3.98 20.00
N GLN A 207 -22.52 4.49 18.88
CA GLN A 207 -22.54 3.74 17.61
C GLN A 207 -21.14 3.28 17.19
N PHE A 208 -20.16 4.18 17.27
CA PHE A 208 -18.79 3.83 16.89
C PHE A 208 -18.21 2.76 17.82
N ARG A 209 -18.34 2.93 19.14
CA ARG A 209 -17.71 2.03 20.12
C ARG A 209 -18.34 0.65 20.13
N VAL A 210 -19.65 0.55 19.92
CA VAL A 210 -20.39 -0.74 19.89
C VAL A 210 -20.26 -1.42 18.54
N HIS A 211 -20.33 -0.69 17.42
CA HIS A 211 -20.39 -1.30 16.08
C HIS A 211 -19.14 -1.03 15.23
N GLY A 212 -18.78 0.24 15.05
CA GLY A 212 -17.75 0.65 14.08
C GLY A 212 -16.30 0.38 14.48
N ALA A 213 -16.03 0.20 15.77
CA ALA A 213 -14.70 -0.02 16.33
C ALA A 213 -14.32 -1.50 16.42
N ARG A 214 -15.24 -2.41 16.09
CA ARG A 214 -15.01 -3.86 16.13
C ARG A 214 -13.94 -4.26 15.12
N ILE A 215 -13.18 -5.30 15.45
CA ILE A 215 -12.11 -5.85 14.60
C ILE A 215 -12.42 -7.31 14.29
N GLY A 216 -11.81 -7.89 13.26
CA GLY A 216 -11.97 -9.31 12.97
C GLY A 216 -11.30 -9.74 11.66
N PRO A 217 -11.42 -11.02 11.30
CA PRO A 217 -12.21 -12.04 12.00
C PRO A 217 -11.51 -12.65 13.22
N GLU A 218 -10.20 -12.47 13.35
CA GLU A 218 -9.47 -12.89 14.54
C GLU A 218 -9.81 -11.98 15.74
N PRO A 219 -9.94 -12.55 16.95
CA PRO A 219 -10.17 -11.76 18.15
C PRO A 219 -8.99 -10.83 18.45
N GLU A 220 -9.28 -9.76 19.17
CA GLU A 220 -8.24 -8.92 19.76
C GLU A 220 -7.33 -9.73 20.69
N THR A 221 -6.11 -9.26 20.86
CA THR A 221 -5.21 -9.78 21.88
C THR A 221 -5.81 -9.65 23.28
N ASP A 222 -5.53 -10.59 24.18
CA ASP A 222 -6.00 -10.53 25.58
C ASP A 222 -5.74 -9.16 26.25
N LEU A 223 -4.61 -8.53 25.89
CA LEU A 223 -4.23 -7.23 26.44
C LEU A 223 -5.06 -6.08 25.83
N GLY A 224 -5.27 -6.10 24.52
CA GLY A 224 -6.09 -5.13 23.81
C GLY A 224 -7.54 -5.18 24.29
N GLU A 225 -8.13 -6.37 24.38
CA GLU A 225 -9.50 -6.58 24.87
C GLU A 225 -9.64 -6.04 26.30
N LYS A 226 -8.70 -6.40 27.19
CA LYS A 226 -8.67 -5.90 28.56
C LYS A 226 -8.62 -4.36 28.62
N TYR A 227 -7.89 -3.71 27.72
CA TYR A 227 -7.84 -2.26 27.66
C TYR A 227 -9.14 -1.68 27.14
N TRP A 228 -9.72 -2.25 26.08
CA TRP A 228 -10.96 -1.76 25.50
C TRP A 228 -12.14 -1.86 26.47
N ARG A 229 -12.32 -3.02 27.11
CA ARG A 229 -13.34 -3.18 28.18
C ARG A 229 -13.22 -2.15 29.28
N ARG A 230 -11.99 -1.78 29.67
CA ARG A 230 -11.76 -0.76 30.70
C ARG A 230 -12.09 0.64 30.22
N VAL A 231 -11.82 0.96 28.96
CA VAL A 231 -12.22 2.24 28.36
C VAL A 231 -13.73 2.38 28.43
N LEU A 232 -14.49 1.39 27.95
CA LEU A 232 -15.95 1.41 27.96
C LEU A 232 -16.52 1.48 29.39
N ARG A 233 -15.95 0.74 30.34
CA ARG A 233 -16.37 0.81 31.76
C ARG A 233 -16.05 2.16 32.41
N TYR A 234 -15.04 2.89 31.95
CA TYR A 234 -14.75 4.23 32.48
C TYR A 234 -15.79 5.27 32.06
N ASP A 235 -16.63 4.98 31.07
CA ASP A 235 -17.74 5.86 30.71
C ASP A 235 -19.00 5.62 31.56
N ALA A 236 -18.95 4.69 32.51
CA ALA A 236 -20.04 4.46 33.45
C ALA A 236 -20.35 5.72 34.30
N PRO A 237 -21.61 5.91 34.74
CA PRO A 237 -22.02 7.12 35.47
C PRO A 237 -21.24 7.37 36.78
N GLU A 238 -20.74 6.30 37.39
CA GLU A 238 -19.86 6.34 38.57
C GLU A 238 -18.53 7.06 38.35
N TYR A 239 -18.13 7.26 37.08
CA TYR A 239 -16.95 8.01 36.67
C TYR A 239 -17.27 9.32 35.94
N ALA A 240 -18.49 9.86 36.11
CA ALA A 240 -18.99 11.10 35.48
C ALA A 240 -18.10 12.35 35.64
N TYR A 241 -17.19 12.36 36.61
CA TYR A 241 -16.20 13.44 36.79
C TYR A 241 -15.15 13.52 35.67
N ARG A 242 -15.11 12.54 34.75
CA ARG A 242 -14.19 12.49 33.61
C ARG A 242 -14.75 13.09 32.31
N GLU A 243 -15.95 13.67 32.35
CA GLU A 243 -16.74 14.02 31.15
C GLU A 243 -17.05 12.80 30.25
N PRO A 244 -17.59 11.69 30.79
CA PRO A 244 -17.99 10.59 29.93
C PRO A 244 -19.19 11.00 29.08
N GLU A 245 -19.13 10.60 27.81
CA GLU A 245 -20.15 10.98 26.82
C GLU A 245 -21.39 10.09 26.93
N GLU A 246 -21.24 8.77 27.16
CA GLU A 246 -22.32 7.76 27.17
C GLU A 246 -21.93 6.54 28.04
N SER A 247 -22.85 5.92 28.78
CA SER A 247 -22.58 4.70 29.57
C SER A 247 -22.92 3.42 28.80
N PHE A 248 -22.09 2.37 28.95
CA PHE A 248 -22.28 1.09 28.26
C PHE A 248 -22.72 -0.04 29.21
N SER A 249 -23.63 -0.90 28.76
CA SER A 249 -24.01 -2.15 29.43
C SER A 249 -22.90 -3.21 29.29
N GLU A 250 -22.89 -4.25 30.14
CA GLU A 250 -21.93 -5.35 29.96
C GLU A 250 -22.21 -6.14 28.66
N TYR A 251 -23.45 -6.19 28.19
CA TYR A 251 -23.81 -6.78 26.89
C TYR A 251 -23.23 -5.99 25.71
N GLU A 252 -23.33 -4.65 25.74
CA GLU A 252 -22.69 -3.77 24.75
C GLU A 252 -21.17 -3.89 24.77
N ILE A 253 -20.57 -4.00 25.97
CA ILE A 253 -19.13 -4.20 26.12
C ILE A 253 -18.71 -5.55 25.55
N ASP A 254 -19.48 -6.62 25.80
CA ASP A 254 -19.23 -7.96 25.26
C ASP A 254 -19.33 -7.97 23.74
N HIS A 255 -20.35 -7.32 23.17
CA HIS A 255 -20.50 -7.16 21.72
C HIS A 255 -19.37 -6.33 21.09
N ALA A 256 -18.98 -5.23 21.72
CA ALA A 256 -17.94 -4.33 21.23
C ALA A 256 -16.55 -4.98 21.14
N VAL A 257 -16.29 -6.04 21.93
CA VAL A 257 -15.05 -6.82 21.85
C VAL A 257 -15.18 -8.10 21.00
N GLU A 258 -16.40 -8.46 20.61
CA GLU A 258 -16.63 -9.64 19.79
C GLU A 258 -16.08 -9.41 18.37
N PRO A 259 -15.25 -10.34 17.85
CA PRO A 259 -14.70 -10.19 16.52
C PRO A 259 -15.79 -10.12 15.45
N THR A 260 -15.52 -9.41 14.35
CA THR A 260 -16.44 -9.41 13.21
C THR A 260 -16.46 -10.79 12.53
N PRO A 261 -17.59 -11.20 11.91
CA PRO A 261 -17.67 -12.51 11.28
C PRO A 261 -16.74 -12.67 10.06
N GLU A 262 -16.16 -13.85 9.88
CA GLU A 262 -15.28 -14.15 8.73
C GLU A 262 -16.02 -14.14 7.39
N ASP A 263 -17.30 -14.53 7.39
CA ASP A 263 -18.13 -14.63 6.19
C ASP A 263 -18.73 -13.29 5.75
N ASP A 264 -18.97 -12.39 6.70
CA ASP A 264 -19.38 -11.00 6.45
C ASP A 264 -18.84 -10.07 7.55
N PRO A 265 -17.70 -9.39 7.30
CA PRO A 265 -17.06 -8.56 8.32
C PRO A 265 -17.84 -7.29 8.63
N TRP A 266 -18.86 -6.95 7.82
CA TRP A 266 -19.70 -5.78 8.02
C TRP A 266 -21.01 -6.11 8.75
N ARG A 267 -21.34 -7.40 8.88
CA ARG A 267 -22.52 -7.85 9.63
C ARG A 267 -22.41 -7.47 11.10
N CYS A 268 -23.33 -6.62 11.54
CA CYS A 268 -23.42 -6.16 12.91
C CYS A 268 -24.86 -6.29 13.39
N GLU A 269 -25.24 -7.52 13.74
CA GLU A 269 -26.52 -7.80 14.38
C GLU A 269 -26.36 -7.54 15.88
N PHE A 270 -26.89 -6.40 16.33
CA PHE A 270 -26.99 -6.06 17.73
C PHE A 270 -28.43 -5.65 17.99
N ASP A 271 -29.13 -6.46 18.76
CA ASP A 271 -30.50 -6.17 19.17
C ASP A 271 -30.44 -5.41 20.50
N GLU A 272 -30.67 -4.08 20.44
CA GLU A 272 -30.72 -3.21 21.62
C GLU A 272 -31.92 -3.56 22.52
N ASP A 273 -32.95 -4.25 22.01
CA ASP A 273 -34.22 -4.52 22.70
C ASP A 273 -34.30 -5.91 23.37
N ALA A 274 -33.25 -6.75 23.25
CA ALA A 274 -33.27 -8.12 23.77
C ALA A 274 -33.46 -8.21 25.31
N ASP A 275 -33.18 -7.14 26.06
CA ASP A 275 -33.34 -7.07 27.52
C ASP A 275 -34.70 -6.50 27.99
N LEU A 276 -35.58 -6.06 27.09
CA LEU A 276 -36.87 -5.47 27.47
C LEU A 276 -38.00 -6.50 27.65
N GLU A 277 -37.84 -7.76 27.20
CA GLU A 277 -38.88 -8.78 27.33
C GLU A 277 -38.85 -9.59 28.65
N GLU A 278 -37.79 -9.48 29.48
CA GLU A 278 -37.66 -10.32 30.69
C GLU A 278 -38.30 -9.74 31.97
N PHE A 279 -38.86 -8.52 31.94
CA PHE A 279 -39.43 -7.87 33.14
C PHE A 279 -40.96 -7.74 33.19
N ASP A 280 -41.69 -8.31 32.23
CA ASP A 280 -43.16 -8.14 32.13
C ASP A 280 -43.97 -9.41 32.48
N ASN A 281 -43.45 -10.28 33.36
CA ASN A 281 -44.25 -11.37 33.95
C ASN A 281 -43.84 -11.66 35.40
N GLU A 282 -44.43 -10.93 36.35
CA GLU A 282 -44.79 -11.47 37.66
C GLU A 282 -45.95 -10.61 38.25
N GLU A 283 -47.17 -11.15 38.15
CA GLU A 283 -48.40 -10.67 38.82
C GLU A 283 -48.34 -10.83 40.35
#